data_AF-A0A9X5XJI1-F1
#
_entry.id   AF-A0A9X5XJI1-F1
#
_cell.length_a   1.000
_cell.length_b   1.000
_cell.length_c   1.000
_cell.angle_alpha   90.00
_cell.angle_beta   90.00
_cell.angle_gamma   90.00
#
_symmetry.space_group_name_H-M   'P 1'
#
loop_
_entity.id
_entity.type
_entity.pdbx_description
1 polymer ?
#
loop_
_entity_poly.entity_id
_entity_poly.type
_entity_poly.pdbx_seq_one_letter_code
_entity_poly.pdbx_strand_id
1 'polypeptide(L)' 'TDRLPFNVKKLKALLRERGVGVLTVKKRGSAVEPEELRKKALPKQHGPHSATVFLTRVAGAPTMLLGHPAQRS' A
#
# COMPACT_ATOMS: atom_id res chain seq x y z
N THR A 1 -3.92 -6.83 9.31
CA THR A 1 -3.12 -6.71 8.08
C THR A 1 -3.84 -7.42 6.97
N ASP A 2 -4.07 -6.75 5.84
CA ASP A 2 -4.80 -7.31 4.69
C ASP A 2 -3.82 -7.84 3.64
N ARG A 3 -4.08 -9.03 3.06
CA ARG A 3 -3.30 -9.60 1.94
C ARG A 3 -4.11 -9.57 0.66
N LEU A 4 -3.57 -8.95 -0.39
CA LEU A 4 -4.28 -8.69 -1.63
C LEU A 4 -3.37 -8.98 -2.83
N PRO A 5 -3.89 -9.52 -3.95
CA PRO A 5 -3.15 -9.52 -5.21
C PRO A 5 -2.72 -8.10 -5.58
N PHE A 6 -1.56 -7.96 -6.23
CA PHE A 6 -1.08 -6.66 -6.68
C PHE A 6 -2.07 -6.00 -7.67
N ASN A 7 -2.74 -4.93 -7.22
CA ASN A 7 -3.70 -4.19 -8.02
C ASN A 7 -3.80 -2.74 -7.54
N VAL A 8 -3.36 -1.80 -8.38
CA VAL A 8 -3.32 -0.37 -8.05
C VAL A 8 -4.72 0.23 -7.89
N LYS A 9 -5.70 -0.20 -8.68
CA LYS A 9 -7.09 0.28 -8.58
C LYS A 9 -7.69 -0.10 -7.23
N LYS A 10 -7.50 -1.35 -6.81
CA LYS A 10 -7.99 -1.85 -5.52
C LYS A 10 -7.28 -1.15 -4.35
N LEU A 11 -5.97 -0.95 -4.45
CA LEU A 11 -5.23 -0.18 -3.45
C LEU A 11 -5.79 1.25 -3.31
N LYS A 12 -5.98 1.95 -4.42
CA LYS A 12 -6.54 3.32 -4.42
C LYS A 12 -7.93 3.38 -3.78
N ALA A 13 -8.80 2.42 -4.07
CA ALA A 13 -10.13 2.34 -3.45
C ALA A 13 -10.02 2.20 -1.92
N LEU A 14 -9.19 1.27 -1.44
CA LEU A 14 -8.98 1.03 -0.01
C LEU A 14 -8.38 2.25 0.70
N LEU A 15 -7.42 2.95 0.09
CA LEU A 15 -6.83 4.15 0.68
C LEU A 15 -7.85 5.28 0.82
N ARG A 16 -8.74 5.41 -0.16
CA ARG A 16 -9.85 6.38 -0.11
C ARG A 16 -10.86 6.01 0.97
N GLU A 17 -11.30 4.75 1.00
CA GLU A 17 -12.27 4.24 1.99
C GLU A 17 -11.74 4.40 3.43
N ARG A 18 -10.43 4.22 3.63
CA ARG A 18 -9.78 4.35 4.94
C ARG A 18 -9.34 5.78 5.27
N GLY A 19 -9.56 6.76 4.39
CA GLY A 19 -9.15 8.15 4.63
C GLY A 19 -7.63 8.31 4.81
N VAL A 20 -6.82 7.59 4.03
CA VAL A 20 -5.35 7.62 4.14
C VAL A 20 -4.80 8.87 3.44
N GLY A 21 -4.01 9.67 4.15
CA GLY A 21 -3.25 10.80 3.59
C GLY A 21 -1.75 10.56 3.48
N VAL A 22 -1.23 9.51 4.11
CA VAL A 22 0.19 9.15 4.03
C VAL A 22 0.32 7.66 3.72
N LEU A 23 0.95 7.34 2.59
CA LEU A 23 1.23 5.98 2.19
C LEU A 23 2.74 5.71 2.21
N THR A 24 3.17 4.75 3.03
CA THR A 24 4.52 4.20 2.99
C THR A 24 4.53 2.95 2.11
N VAL A 25 5.44 2.89 1.13
CA VAL A 25 5.59 1.74 0.24
C VAL A 25 6.94 1.05 0.52
N LYS A 26 6.92 -0.25 0.76
CA LYS A 26 8.12 -1.08 0.97
C LYS A 26 8.14 -2.23 -0.03
N LYS A 27 9.29 -2.56 -0.64
CA LYS A 27 9.42 -3.65 -1.63
C LYS A 27 10.32 -4.79 -1.14
N ARG A 28 9.96 -6.04 -1.48
CA ARG A 28 10.74 -7.27 -1.27
C ARG A 28 10.53 -8.21 -2.47
N GLY A 29 11.46 -8.19 -3.44
CA GLY A 29 11.37 -9.01 -4.66
C GLY A 29 10.33 -8.54 -5.69
N SER A 30 9.91 -7.27 -5.63
CA SER A 30 9.02 -6.64 -6.61
C SER A 30 9.81 -5.68 -7.51
N ALA A 31 9.52 -5.68 -8.82
CA ALA A 31 10.08 -4.77 -9.81
C ALA A 31 9.36 -3.40 -9.84
N VAL A 32 8.30 -3.23 -9.06
CA VAL A 32 7.54 -1.99 -8.98
C VAL A 32 8.32 -0.94 -8.20
N GLU A 33 8.49 0.25 -8.77
CA GLU A 33 9.14 1.34 -8.07
C GLU A 33 8.23 1.95 -6.98
N PRO A 34 8.70 2.04 -5.72
CA PRO A 34 7.86 2.46 -4.59
C PRO A 34 7.26 3.86 -4.77
N GLU A 35 8.07 4.81 -5.22
CA GLU A 35 7.64 6.20 -5.40
C GLU A 35 6.62 6.35 -6.53
N GLU A 36 6.80 5.63 -7.64
CA GLU A 36 5.80 5.60 -8.71
C GLU A 36 4.48 5.03 -8.24
N LEU A 37 4.52 3.90 -7.52
CA LEU A 37 3.31 3.29 -6.99
C LEU A 37 2.62 4.23 -6.01
N ARG A 38 3.37 4.90 -5.12
CA ARG A 38 2.83 5.87 -4.18
C ARG A 38 2.07 6.97 -4.89
N LYS A 39 2.68 7.58 -5.92
CA LYS A 39 2.05 8.63 -6.73
C LYS A 39 0.80 8.14 -7.46
N LYS A 40 0.82 6.92 -8.01
CA LYS A 40 -0.32 6.31 -8.73
C LYS A 40 -1.47 5.92 -7.78
N ALA A 41 -1.15 5.35 -6.61
CA ALA A 41 -2.12 4.83 -5.65
C ALA A 41 -2.72 5.91 -4.74
N LEU A 42 -1.90 6.90 -4.35
CA LEU A 42 -2.30 8.04 -3.51
C LEU A 42 -1.93 9.36 -4.21
N PRO A 43 -2.62 9.73 -5.30
CA PRO A 43 -2.33 10.96 -6.05
C PRO A 43 -2.71 12.23 -5.26
N LYS A 44 -3.59 12.10 -4.27
CA LYS A 44 -3.96 13.15 -3.32
C LYS A 44 -4.23 12.53 -1.96
N GLN A 45 -4.09 13.32 -0.90
CA GLN A 45 -4.36 12.88 0.46
C GLN A 45 -5.89 12.72 0.67
N HIS A 46 -6.30 11.65 1.36
CA HIS A 46 -7.72 11.38 1.62
C HIS A 46 -8.13 11.55 3.10
N GLY A 47 -7.20 11.89 3.99
CA GLY A 47 -7.47 12.13 5.41
C GLY A 47 -6.20 12.09 6.27
N PRO A 48 -6.32 12.07 7.61
CA PRO A 48 -5.16 12.12 8.51
C PRO A 48 -4.50 10.75 8.70
N HIS A 49 -5.13 9.65 8.25
CA HIS A 49 -4.62 8.32 8.51
C HIS A 49 -3.39 8.00 7.66
N SER A 50 -2.58 7.07 8.15
CA SER A 50 -1.43 6.55 7.43
C SER A 50 -1.54 5.05 7.24
N ALA A 51 -0.98 4.55 6.15
CA ALA A 51 -0.93 3.13 5.84
C ALA A 51 0.44 2.74 5.28
N THR A 52 0.84 1.50 5.51
CA THR A 52 2.02 0.90 4.91
C THR A 52 1.60 -0.23 3.99
N VAL A 53 2.10 -0.23 2.74
CA VAL A 53 1.94 -1.33 1.81
C VAL A 53 3.30 -1.99 1.54
N PHE A 54 3.35 -3.30 1.71
CA PHE A 54 4.50 -4.12 1.33
C PHE A 54 4.21 -4.80 0.00
N LEU A 55 5.07 -4.58 -0.99
CA LEU A 55 5.06 -5.29 -2.26
C LEU A 55 5.99 -6.49 -2.15
N THR A 56 5.43 -7.68 -2.20
CA THR A 56 6.17 -8.93 -2.05
C THR A 56 5.68 -9.99 -3.04
N ARG A 57 6.29 -11.16 -3.02
CA ARG A 57 5.82 -12.33 -3.77
C ARG A 57 5.41 -13.42 -2.79
N VAL A 58 4.24 -14.00 -2.98
CA VAL A 58 3.76 -15.17 -2.25
C VAL A 58 3.58 -16.28 -3.26
N ALA A 59 4.26 -17.42 -3.07
CA ALA A 59 4.31 -18.52 -4.04
C ALA A 59 4.64 -18.05 -5.48
N GLY A 60 5.59 -17.12 -5.62
CA GLY A 60 6.00 -16.53 -6.91
C GLY A 60 5.11 -15.40 -7.44
N ALA A 61 3.89 -15.24 -6.91
CA ALA A 61 2.92 -14.26 -7.38
C ALA A 61 3.04 -12.89 -6.68
N PRO A 62 3.03 -11.77 -7.42
CA PRO A 62 3.04 -10.42 -6.86
C PRO A 62 1.85 -10.16 -5.93
N THR A 63 2.13 -9.77 -4.70
CA THR A 63 1.17 -9.60 -3.61
C THR A 63 1.44 -8.30 -2.86
N MET A 64 0.37 -7.65 -2.40
CA MET A 64 0.40 -6.49 -1.51
C MET A 64 -0.05 -6.90 -0.11
N LEU A 65 0.71 -6.48 0.90
CA LEU A 65 0.29 -6.53 2.30
C LEU A 65 0.03 -5.12 2.78
N LEU A 66 -1.23 -4.81 3.13
CA LEU A 66 -1.61 -3.50 3.64
C LEU A 66 -1.75 -3.57 5.17
N GLY A 67 -1.07 -2.67 5.86
CA GLY A 67 -1.12 -2.53 7.31
C GLY A 67 -1.24 -1.07 7.73
N HIS A 68 -1.61 -0.88 8.99
CA HIS A 68 -1.55 0.41 9.66
C HIS A 68 -0.23 0.49 10.43
N PRO A 69 0.27 1.69 10.75
CA PRO A 69 1.41 1.83 11.65
C PRO A 69 1.13 1.06 12.95
N ALA A 70 2.08 0.23 13.38
CA ALA A 70 2.01 -0.33 14.73
C ALA A 70 2.05 0.84 15.71
N GLN A 71 1.02 0.98 16.55
CA GLN A 71 1.12 1.90 17.68
C GLN A 71 2.35 1.48 18.48
N ARG A 72 3.32 2.39 18.63
CA ARG A 72 4.38 2.22 19.61
C ARG A 72 3.71 2.31 20.98
N SER A 73 3.68 1.20 21.73
CA SER A 73 3.38 1.22 23.16
C SER A 73 4.54 1.82 23.93
#